data_AF-A0A072TV56-F1
#
_entry.id   AF-A0A072TV56-F1
#
_cell.length_a   1.000
_cell.length_b   1.000
_cell.length_c   1.000
_cell.angle_alpha   90.00
_cell.angle_beta   90.00
_cell.angle_gamma   90.00
#
_symmetry.space_group_name_H-M   'P 1'
#
loop_
_entity.id
_entity.type
_entity.pdbx_description
1 polymer ?
#
loop_
_entity_poly.entity_id
_entity_poly.type
_entity_poly.pdbx_seq_one_letter_code
_entity_poly.pdbx_strand_id
1 'polypeptide(L)'
;MIEDDCADNAIPVQNVAGMILAKVIEYCKKHVDGDFVKVDQGTLFDLILASNYLDIKSLLDLTCETVVNMIKGKTPEQIRETFHIKNDFTPEEEEEVRRENQWVFE
;
A
#
# COMPACT_ATOMS: atom_id res chain seq x y z
N MET A 1 -4.77 -5.29 26.75
CA MET A 1 -3.86 -5.83 27.77
C MET A 1 -2.78 -6.57 27.03
N ILE A 2 -1.52 -6.16 27.17
CA ILE A 2 -0.39 -6.99 26.75
C ILE A 2 -0.27 -8.06 27.84
N GLU A 3 -0.14 -9.33 27.45
CA GLU A 3 0.13 -10.39 28.44
C GLU A 3 1.48 -10.09 29.11
N ASP A 4 1.50 -10.04 30.45
CA ASP A 4 2.63 -9.52 31.26
C ASP A 4 3.98 -10.21 30.99
N ASP A 5 3.98 -11.38 30.33
CA ASP A 5 5.21 -12.12 29.98
C ASP A 5 5.88 -11.63 28.67
N CYS A 6 5.26 -10.69 27.96
CA CYS A 6 5.77 -10.15 26.69
C CYS A 6 6.56 -8.85 26.83
N ALA A 7 6.55 -8.20 28.00
CA ALA A 7 7.16 -6.88 28.17
C ALA A 7 8.70 -6.90 28.24
N ASP A 8 9.28 -8.00 28.71
CA ASP A 8 10.73 -8.12 28.95
C ASP A 8 11.46 -9.00 27.91
N ASN A 9 10.71 -9.67 27.02
CA ASN A 9 11.24 -10.56 26.00
C ASN A 9 11.19 -9.91 24.60
N ALA A 10 12.17 -10.19 23.75
CA ALA A 10 12.18 -9.67 22.39
C ALA A 10 11.02 -10.27 21.57
N ILE A 11 10.17 -9.42 20.99
CA ILE A 11 9.07 -9.84 20.11
C ILE A 11 9.65 -10.15 18.72
N PRO A 12 9.61 -11.41 18.26
CA PRO A 12 10.14 -11.75 16.94
C PRO A 12 9.21 -11.25 15.84
N VAL A 13 9.71 -10.34 14.99
CA VAL A 13 9.01 -9.85 13.80
C VAL A 13 9.73 -10.39 12.57
N GLN A 14 9.30 -11.55 12.07
CA GLN A 14 10.00 -12.27 11.01
C GLN A 14 9.64 -11.78 9.60
N ASN A 15 8.43 -11.24 9.42
CA ASN A 15 7.88 -10.91 8.11
C ASN A 15 8.04 -9.42 7.73
N VAL A 16 8.80 -8.65 8.49
CA VAL A 16 9.02 -7.22 8.23
C VAL A 16 10.52 -6.93 8.26
N ALA A 17 11.06 -6.37 7.18
CA ALA A 17 12.46 -5.96 7.13
C ALA A 17 12.77 -4.89 8.19
N GLY A 18 13.94 -4.96 8.81
CA GLY A 18 14.30 -4.06 9.93
C GLY A 18 14.19 -2.56 9.59
N MET A 19 14.51 -2.17 8.34
CA MET A 19 14.37 -0.79 7.87
C MET A 19 12.90 -0.33 7.76
N ILE A 20 12.00 -1.25 7.40
CA ILE A 20 10.56 -0.98 7.31
C ILE A 20 9.98 -0.91 8.72
N LEU A 21 10.39 -1.81 9.60
CA LEU A 21 9.99 -1.78 11.01
C LEU A 21 10.42 -0.46 11.68
N ALA A 22 11.63 0.04 11.39
CA ALA A 22 12.08 1.34 11.88
C ALA A 22 11.17 2.50 11.43
N LYS A 23 10.72 2.49 10.17
CA LYS A 23 9.76 3.46 9.64
C LYS A 23 8.40 3.34 10.32
N VAL A 24 7.89 2.12 10.52
CA VAL A 24 6.63 1.89 11.24
C VAL A 24 6.71 2.46 12.66
N ILE A 25 7.81 2.21 13.36
CA ILE A 25 8.04 2.76 14.71
C ILE A 25 8.08 4.30 14.67
N GLU A 26 8.74 4.89 13.66
CA GLU A 26 8.74 6.34 13.48
C GLU A 26 7.32 6.91 13.29
N TYR A 27 6.50 6.25 12.47
CA TYR A 27 5.11 6.62 12.28
C TYR A 27 4.32 6.55 13.60
N CYS A 28 4.41 5.45 14.34
CA CYS A 28 3.72 5.29 15.62
C CYS A 28 4.13 6.33 16.67
N LYS A 29 5.38 6.81 16.64
CA LYS A 29 5.88 7.82 17.58
C LYS A 29 5.36 9.22 17.29
N LYS A 30 5.17 9.55 16.01
CA LYS A 30 4.85 10.93 15.60
C LYS A 30 3.40 11.11 15.14
N HIS A 31 2.71 10.03 14.75
CA HIS A 31 1.40 10.07 14.07
C HIS A 31 1.36 11.12 12.94
N VAL A 32 2.42 11.16 12.14
CA VAL A 32 2.60 12.18 11.08
C VAL A 32 1.79 11.80 9.84
N ASP A 33 1.14 12.81 9.29
CA ASP A 33 0.30 12.79 8.10
C ASP A 33 1.09 13.15 6.82
N GLY A 34 0.61 12.67 5.67
CA GLY A 34 0.93 13.10 4.30
C GLY A 34 2.37 12.95 3.79
N ASP A 35 3.35 13.53 4.48
CA ASP A 35 4.75 13.56 4.07
C ASP A 35 5.49 12.26 4.39
N PHE A 36 5.01 11.48 5.37
CA PHE A 36 5.61 10.22 5.79
C PHE A 36 5.67 9.17 4.66
N VAL A 37 4.65 9.19 3.79
CA VAL A 37 4.45 8.22 2.69
C VAL A 37 5.08 8.67 1.37
N LYS A 38 5.83 9.78 1.36
CA LYS A 38 6.66 10.22 0.21
C LYS A 38 7.95 9.40 0.11
N VAL A 39 7.79 8.10 -0.10
CA VAL A 39 8.86 7.14 -0.31
C VAL A 39 8.76 6.53 -1.71
N ASP A 40 9.75 5.74 -2.13
CA ASP A 40 9.64 4.97 -3.37
C ASP A 40 8.52 3.90 -3.28
N GLN A 41 8.04 3.43 -4.43
CA GLN A 41 6.93 2.47 -4.50
C GLN A 41 7.21 1.16 -3.75
N GLY A 42 8.46 0.68 -3.77
CA GLY A 42 8.85 -0.55 -3.07
C GLY A 42 8.69 -0.38 -1.57
N THR A 43 9.26 0.69 -1.01
CA THR A 43 9.07 1.05 0.40
C THR A 43 7.61 1.28 0.75
N LEU A 44 6.82 1.91 -0.13
CA LEU A 44 5.39 2.14 0.10
C LEU A 44 4.62 0.81 0.21
N PHE A 45 4.89 -0.16 -0.68
CA PHE A 45 4.25 -1.47 -0.64
C PHE A 45 4.69 -2.30 0.57
N ASP A 46 5.97 -2.25 0.92
CA ASP A 46 6.46 -2.89 2.14
C ASP A 46 5.81 -2.28 3.39
N LEU A 47 5.57 -0.96 3.41
CA LEU A 47 4.82 -0.32 4.49
C LEU A 47 3.36 -0.77 4.53
N ILE A 48 2.68 -0.95 3.39
CA ILE A 48 1.31 -1.51 3.35
C ILE A 48 1.29 -2.91 3.97
N LEU A 49 2.20 -3.78 3.53
CA LEU A 49 2.29 -5.17 4.03
C LEU A 49 2.62 -5.21 5.52
N ALA A 50 3.58 -4.39 5.98
CA ALA A 50 3.95 -4.30 7.38
C ALA A 50 2.80 -3.75 8.25
N SER A 51 2.07 -2.74 7.76
CA SER A 51 0.92 -2.16 8.47
C SER A 51 -0.21 -3.14 8.62
N ASN A 52 -0.49 -3.91 7.57
CA ASN A 52 -1.46 -5.00 7.62
C ASN A 52 -1.01 -6.12 8.58
N TYR A 53 0.27 -6.51 8.55
CA TYR A 53 0.81 -7.54 9.43
C TYR A 53 0.80 -7.15 10.91
N LEU A 54 1.09 -5.88 11.21
CA LEU A 54 1.14 -5.34 12.58
C LEU A 54 -0.21 -4.77 13.05
N ASP A 55 -1.26 -4.88 12.23
CA ASP A 55 -2.62 -4.38 12.49
C ASP A 55 -2.68 -2.88 12.84
N ILE A 56 -1.93 -2.06 12.08
CA ILE A 56 -1.89 -0.60 12.26
C ILE A 56 -2.80 0.07 11.23
N LYS A 57 -4.10 0.09 11.53
CA LYS A 57 -5.15 0.58 10.62
C LYS A 57 -4.86 1.98 10.07
N SER A 58 -4.42 2.93 10.89
CA SER A 58 -4.21 4.31 10.44
C SER A 58 -3.07 4.43 9.41
N LEU A 59 -2.02 3.62 9.54
CA LEU A 59 -0.92 3.59 8.59
C LEU A 59 -1.32 2.87 7.30
N LEU A 60 -2.10 1.78 7.42
CA LEU A 60 -2.68 1.08 6.30
C LEU A 60 -3.58 2.02 5.48
N ASP A 61 -4.48 2.77 6.14
CA ASP A 61 -5.35 3.74 5.48
C ASP A 61 -4.55 4.82 4.74
N LEU A 62 -3.53 5.40 5.39
CA LEU A 62 -2.68 6.46 4.81
C LEU A 62 -1.91 5.97 3.57
N THR A 63 -1.33 4.77 3.65
CA THR A 63 -0.58 4.19 2.54
C THR A 63 -1.51 3.79 1.39
N CYS A 64 -2.68 3.23 1.68
CA CYS A 64 -3.73 2.95 0.69
C CYS A 64 -4.23 4.24 0.02
N GLU A 65 -4.47 5.31 0.77
CA GLU A 65 -4.88 6.60 0.22
C GLU A 65 -3.84 7.15 -0.76
N THR A 66 -2.56 6.97 -0.45
CA THR A 66 -1.46 7.37 -1.32
C THR A 66 -1.50 6.60 -2.65
N VAL A 67 -1.70 5.28 -2.61
CA VAL A 67 -1.86 4.45 -3.82
C VAL A 67 -3.11 4.86 -4.62
N VAL A 68 -4.23 5.14 -3.94
CA VAL A 68 -5.46 5.62 -4.57
C VAL A 68 -5.20 6.95 -5.29
N ASN A 69 -4.46 7.87 -4.69
CA ASN A 69 -4.11 9.14 -5.32
C ASN A 69 -3.17 8.97 -6.52
N MET A 70 -2.36 7.91 -6.56
CA MET A 70 -1.55 7.57 -7.75
C MET A 70 -2.39 7.01 -8.91
N ILE A 71 -3.58 6.47 -8.64
CA ILE A 71 -4.49 5.86 -9.62
C ILE A 71 -5.53 6.87 -10.12
N LYS A 72 -6.02 7.74 -9.24
CA LYS A 72 -7.05 8.74 -9.57
C LYS A 72 -6.64 9.57 -10.79
N GLY A 73 -7.55 9.64 -11.77
CA GLY A 73 -7.37 10.43 -12.98
C GLY A 73 -6.42 9.85 -14.02
N LYS A 74 -5.86 8.64 -13.80
CA LYS A 74 -5.05 7.94 -14.80
C LYS A 74 -5.92 6.98 -15.62
N THR A 75 -5.53 6.81 -16.89
CA THR A 75 -6.07 5.78 -17.77
C THR A 75 -5.57 4.39 -17.37
N PRO A 76 -6.28 3.30 -17.72
CA PRO A 76 -5.82 1.94 -17.48
C PRO A 76 -4.39 1.68 -18.00
N GLU A 77 -4.05 2.25 -19.15
CA GLU A 77 -2.73 2.13 -19.77
C GLU A 77 -1.65 2.82 -18.93
N GLN A 78 -1.92 4.04 -18.43
CA GLN A 78 -1.00 4.76 -17.53
C GLN A 78 -0.85 4.08 -16.17
N ILE A 79 -1.91 3.46 -15.64
CA ILE A 79 -1.85 2.68 -14.41
C ILE A 79 -0.94 1.47 -14.62
N ARG A 80 -1.14 0.73 -15.71
CA ARG A 80 -0.29 -0.43 -16.06
C ARG A 80 1.18 -0.04 -16.18
N GLU A 81 1.48 1.08 -16.83
CA GLU A 81 2.85 1.60 -16.91
C GLU A 81 3.40 2.00 -15.54
N THR A 82 2.63 2.76 -14.74
CA THR A 82 3.05 3.24 -13.40
C THR A 82 3.37 2.10 -12.44
N PHE A 83 2.61 1.02 -12.51
CA PHE A 83 2.73 -0.12 -11.59
C PHE A 83 3.44 -1.32 -12.21
N HIS A 84 3.99 -1.17 -13.42
CA HIS A 84 4.67 -2.22 -14.17
C HIS A 84 3.82 -3.50 -14.31
N ILE A 85 2.52 -3.34 -14.52
CA ILE A 85 1.56 -4.43 -14.69
C ILE A 85 1.50 -4.80 -16.18
N LYS A 86 1.78 -6.08 -16.48
CA LYS A 86 1.61 -6.61 -17.83
C LYS A 86 0.11 -6.74 -18.14
N ASN A 87 -0.31 -6.22 -19.29
CA ASN A 87 -1.65 -6.49 -19.81
C ASN A 87 -1.74 -7.97 -20.22
N ASP A 88 -2.65 -8.71 -19.60
CA ASP A 88 -2.93 -10.12 -19.85
C ASP A 88 -4.26 -10.34 -20.61
N PHE A 89 -4.99 -9.27 -20.92
CA PHE A 89 -6.18 -9.33 -21.77
C PHE A 89 -5.81 -9.50 -23.25
N THR A 90 -6.62 -10.27 -23.97
CA THR A 90 -6.67 -10.20 -25.43
C THR A 90 -7.31 -8.88 -25.89
N PRO A 91 -7.06 -8.42 -27.14
CA PRO A 91 -7.67 -7.20 -27.66
C PRO A 91 -9.21 -7.23 -27.59
N GLU A 92 -9.81 -8.39 -27.86
CA GLU A 92 -11.26 -8.58 -27.81
C GLU A 92 -11.81 -8.45 -26.38
N GLU A 93 -11.15 -9.07 -25.39
CA GLU A 93 -11.56 -8.96 -23.98
C GLU A 93 -11.38 -7.54 -23.44
N GLU A 94 -10.32 -6.84 -23.83
CA GLU A 94 -10.08 -5.46 -23.42
C GLU A 94 -11.15 -4.50 -23.97
N GLU A 95 -11.58 -4.69 -25.23
CA GLU A 95 -12.69 -3.92 -25.81
C GLU A 95 -14.02 -4.21 -25.11
N GLU A 96 -14.30 -5.47 -24.78
CA GLU A 96 -15.51 -5.85 -24.05
C GLU A 96 -15.55 -5.21 -22.66
N VAL A 97 -14.47 -5.31 -21.89
CA VAL A 97 -14.34 -4.69 -20.57
C VAL A 97 -14.45 -3.16 -20.67
N ARG A 98 -13.88 -2.53 -21.71
CA ARG A 98 -13.97 -1.08 -21.92
C ARG A 98 -15.40 -0.65 -22.25
N ARG A 99 -16.12 -1.44 -23.05
CA ARG A 99 -17.54 -1.22 -23.37
C ARG A 99 -18.43 -1.36 -22.13
N GLU A 100 -18.18 -2.38 -21.30
CA GLU A 100 -18.96 -2.62 -20.08
C GLU A 100 -18.72 -1.56 -19.00
N ASN A 101 -17.49 -1.05 -18.89
CA ASN A 101 -17.11 -0.06 -17.88
C ASN A 101 -17.15 1.39 -18.38
N GLN A 102 -17.81 1.64 -19.51
CA GLN A 102 -17.89 2.96 -20.11
C GLN A 102 -18.55 3.99 -19.17
N TRP A 103 -19.47 3.54 -18.30
CA TRP A 103 -20.12 4.33 -17.26
C TRP A 103 -19.18 4.89 -16.19
N VAL A 104 -17.97 4.33 -16.02
CA VAL A 104 -16.98 4.82 -15.05
C VAL A 104 -16.33 6.13 -15.53
N PHE A 105 -16.42 6.41 -16.84
CA PHE A 105 -15.76 7.53 -17.50
C PHE A 105 -16.73 8.59 -18.05
N GLU A 106 -18.05 8.44 -17.81
CA GLU A 106 -19.08 9.47 -18.00
C GLU A 106 -19.23 10.37 -16.76
#